data_AF-A0A380GZF8-F1
#
_entry.id   AF-A0A380GZF8-F1
#
_cell.length_a   1.000
_cell.length_b   1.000
_cell.length_c   1.000
_cell.angle_alpha   90.00
_cell.angle_beta   90.00
_cell.angle_gamma   90.00
#
_symmetry.space_group_name_H-M   'P 1'
#
loop_
_entity.id
_entity.type
_entity.pdbx_description
1 polymer ?
#
loop_
_entity_poly.entity_id
_entity_poly.type
_entity_poly.pdbx_seq_one_letter_code
_entity_poly.pdbx_strand_id
1 'polypeptide(L)'
;MFCEGKGPFRFAALSGDPKDIERADEEMKKLFPYNEKLLRWLDLAEEKISYQGLPSRIAWLGYGERVKMGLALNKLVHDGEYQLL
;
A
#
# COMPACT_ATOMS: atom_id res chain seq x y z
N MET A 1 12.98 6.37 12.41
CA MET A 1 11.54 6.45 12.07
C MET A 1 11.07 7.90 11.89
N PHE A 2 10.72 8.66 12.95
CA PHE A 2 10.15 10.01 12.74
C PHE A 2 11.10 11.00 12.05
N CYS A 3 12.39 11.01 12.41
CA CYS A 3 13.38 11.88 11.75
C CYS A 3 13.61 11.53 10.27
N GLU A 4 13.19 10.34 9.83
CA GLU A 4 13.23 9.89 8.43
C GLU A 4 11.88 10.14 7.72
N GLY A 5 10.96 10.84 8.39
CA GLY A 5 9.58 11.06 7.92
C GLY A 5 8.71 9.80 7.94
N LYS A 6 9.14 8.69 8.55
CA LYS A 6 8.30 7.49 8.66
C LYS A 6 7.16 7.70 9.63
N GLY A 7 5.98 7.25 9.22
CA GLY A 7 4.77 7.32 10.03
C GLY A 7 3.69 6.41 9.47
N PRO A 8 2.51 6.39 10.09
CA PRO A 8 1.44 5.44 9.79
C PRO A 8 0.69 5.79 8.49
N PHE A 9 1.39 5.76 7.35
CA PHE A 9 0.82 5.97 6.03
C PHE A 9 -0.19 4.87 5.71
N ARG A 10 -1.38 5.27 5.27
CA ARG A 10 -2.50 4.37 4.98
C ARG A 10 -3.30 4.84 3.78
N PHE A 11 -3.97 3.90 3.13
CA PHE A 11 -4.93 4.15 2.07
C PHE A 11 -6.04 3.09 2.11
N ALA A 12 -7.14 3.35 1.42
CA ALA A 12 -8.30 2.48 1.31
C ALA A 12 -8.74 2.36 -0.15
N ALA A 13 -9.21 1.18 -0.54
CA ALA A 13 -9.80 0.93 -1.85
C ALA A 13 -11.29 1.30 -1.83
N LEU A 14 -11.68 2.32 -2.60
CA LEU A 14 -13.07 2.81 -2.63
C LEU A 14 -14.02 1.86 -3.40
N SER A 15 -13.47 1.00 -4.26
CA SER A 15 -14.21 -0.08 -4.94
C SER A 15 -14.84 -1.08 -3.97
N GLY A 16 -14.25 -1.26 -2.79
CA GLY A 16 -14.59 -2.33 -1.87
C GLY A 16 -13.97 -3.70 -2.24
N ASP A 17 -13.23 -3.81 -3.35
CA ASP A 17 -12.61 -5.07 -3.78
C ASP A 17 -11.26 -5.27 -3.06
N PRO A 18 -11.08 -6.37 -2.28
CA PRO A 18 -9.81 -6.71 -1.64
C PRO A 18 -8.62 -6.80 -2.60
N LYS A 19 -8.86 -7.13 -3.87
CA LYS A 19 -7.81 -7.25 -4.90
C LYS A 19 -7.06 -5.95 -5.16
N ASP A 20 -7.70 -4.81 -4.95
CA ASP A 20 -7.01 -3.52 -5.08
C ASP A 20 -5.90 -3.40 -4.01
N ILE A 21 -6.15 -3.87 -2.77
CA ILE A 21 -5.12 -3.89 -1.72
C ILE A 21 -4.00 -4.87 -2.06
N GLU A 22 -4.34 -6.07 -2.54
CA GLU A 22 -3.35 -7.05 -3.00
C GLU A 22 -2.46 -6.46 -4.10
N ARG A 23 -3.06 -5.79 -5.09
CA ARG A 23 -2.33 -5.13 -6.18
C ARG A 23 -1.46 -3.97 -5.69
N ALA A 24 -1.90 -3.25 -4.66
CA ALA A 24 -1.09 -2.24 -3.96
C ALA A 24 0.15 -2.83 -3.30
N ASP A 25 -0.04 -3.96 -2.61
CA ASP A 25 1.02 -4.63 -1.86
C ASP A 25 2.09 -5.14 -2.85
N GLU A 26 1.68 -5.68 -3.99
CA GLU A 26 2.60 -6.00 -5.09
C GLU A 26 3.36 -4.77 -5.61
N GLU A 27 2.68 -3.64 -5.80
CA GLU A 27 3.31 -2.41 -6.26
C GLU A 27 4.32 -1.87 -5.23
N MET A 28 3.99 -1.92 -3.94
CA MET A 28 4.95 -1.60 -2.86
C MET A 28 6.16 -2.53 -2.89
N LYS A 29 5.97 -3.84 -3.08
CA LYS A 29 7.06 -4.82 -3.20
C LYS A 29 7.97 -4.48 -4.39
N LYS A 30 7.41 -4.08 -5.53
CA LYS A 30 8.15 -3.65 -6.75
C LYS A 30 8.90 -2.33 -6.55
N LEU A 31 8.29 -1.35 -5.89
CA LEU A 31 8.87 -0.01 -5.72
C LEU A 31 9.97 0.06 -4.66
N PHE A 32 9.91 -0.82 -3.67
CA PHE A 32 10.78 -0.84 -2.50
C PHE A 32 11.39 -2.23 -2.23
N PRO A 33 12.02 -2.89 -3.23
CA PRO A 33 12.50 -4.26 -3.11
C PRO A 33 13.65 -4.41 -2.10
N TYR A 34 14.32 -3.30 -1.77
CA TYR A 34 15.42 -3.23 -0.79
C TYR A 34 14.93 -3.12 0.67
N ASN A 35 13.62 -2.90 0.90
CA ASN A 35 13.09 -2.65 2.24
C ASN A 35 12.55 -3.94 2.87
N GLU A 36 13.43 -4.82 3.33
CA GLU A 36 13.08 -6.13 3.91
C GLU A 36 12.04 -6.05 5.03
N LYS A 37 12.08 -5.00 5.85
CA LYS A 37 11.10 -4.78 6.93
C LYS A 37 9.71 -4.49 6.38
N LEU A 38 9.61 -3.72 5.29
CA LEU A 38 8.35 -3.49 4.60
C LEU A 38 7.86 -4.78 3.94
N LEU A 39 8.71 -5.52 3.22
CA LEU A 39 8.32 -6.77 2.57
C LEU A 39 7.72 -7.76 3.58
N ARG A 40 8.43 -8.01 4.69
CA ARG A 40 7.94 -8.85 5.78
C ARG A 40 6.64 -8.33 6.39
N TRP A 41 6.50 -7.01 6.52
CA TRP A 41 5.26 -6.41 7.02
C TRP A 41 4.08 -6.70 6.10
N LEU A 42 4.25 -6.57 4.79
CA LEU A 42 3.18 -6.84 3.81
C LEU A 42 2.75 -8.31 3.87
N ASP A 43 3.69 -9.25 3.93
CA ASP A 43 3.38 -10.68 4.04
C ASP A 43 2.59 -11.00 5.33
N LEU A 44 3.02 -10.44 6.47
CA LEU A 44 2.30 -10.61 7.74
C LEU A 44 0.92 -9.94 7.72
N ALA A 45 0.81 -8.78 7.07
CA ALA A 45 -0.43 -8.04 7.02
C ALA A 45 -1.45 -8.67 6.07
N GLU A 46 -1.01 -9.43 5.06
CA GLU A 46 -1.84 -10.31 4.23
C GLU A 46 -2.28 -11.55 5.01
N GLU A 47 -1.37 -12.21 5.73
CA GLU A 47 -1.65 -13.46 6.45
C GLU A 47 -2.51 -13.26 7.71
N LYS A 48 -2.33 -12.13 8.42
CA LYS A 48 -2.85 -11.97 9.80
C LYS A 48 -3.97 -10.94 9.96
N ILE A 49 -4.25 -10.10 8.96
CA ILE A 49 -5.19 -8.98 9.12
C ILE A 49 -6.38 -9.15 8.17
N SER A 50 -7.56 -9.34 8.75
CA SER A 50 -8.83 -9.27 8.02
C SER A 50 -9.26 -7.82 7.81
N TYR A 51 -9.86 -7.53 6.65
CA TYR A 51 -10.40 -6.20 6.35
C TYR A 51 -11.64 -5.88 7.19
N GLN A 52 -11.84 -4.58 7.46
CA GLN A 52 -13.02 -4.06 8.16
C GLN A 52 -13.60 -2.89 7.36
N GLY A 53 -14.82 -3.04 6.83
CA GLY A 53 -15.39 -2.08 5.90
C GLY A 53 -14.65 -2.07 4.57
N LEU A 54 -14.26 -0.88 4.07
CA LEU A 54 -13.47 -0.80 2.84
C LEU A 54 -12.08 -1.43 3.07
N PRO A 55 -11.63 -2.32 2.16
CA PRO A 55 -10.28 -2.87 2.20
C PRO A 55 -9.25 -1.73 2.29
N SER A 56 -8.34 -1.86 3.26
CA SER A 56 -7.40 -0.80 3.62
C SER A 56 -6.06 -1.40 4.01
N ARG A 57 -4.98 -0.66 3.76
CA ARG A 57 -3.62 -1.05 4.15
C ARG A 57 -2.93 0.08 4.89
N ILE A 58 -2.24 -0.29 5.97
CA ILE A 58 -1.30 0.54 6.71
C ILE A 58 0.12 0.06 6.38
N ALA A 59 1.03 0.98 6.08
CA ALA A 59 2.45 0.69 5.88
C ALA A 59 3.28 1.89 6.33
N TRP A 60 4.39 1.66 7.03
CA TRP A 60 5.23 2.75 7.51
C TRP A 60 6.19 3.24 6.43
N LEU A 61 5.79 4.28 5.69
CA LEU A 61 6.58 4.91 4.63
C LEU A 61 7.16 6.26 5.06
N GLY A 62 8.39 6.51 4.65
CA GLY A 62 9.19 7.70 4.97
C GLY A 62 9.07 8.85 3.97
N TYR A 63 9.92 9.85 4.15
CA TYR A 63 10.08 10.93 3.18
C TYR A 63 10.48 10.37 1.81
N GLY A 64 9.90 10.90 0.73
CA GLY A 64 10.08 10.38 -0.64
C GLY A 64 9.28 9.10 -0.94
N GLU A 65 9.28 8.10 -0.06
CA GLU A 65 8.54 6.85 -0.25
C GLU A 65 7.02 7.09 -0.37
N ARG A 66 6.46 8.01 0.45
CA ARG A 66 5.03 8.36 0.42
C ARG A 66 4.58 8.93 -0.93
N VAL A 67 5.34 9.87 -1.49
CA VAL A 67 4.97 10.48 -2.79
C VAL A 67 5.16 9.48 -3.92
N LYS A 68 6.21 8.65 -3.88
CA LYS A 68 6.42 7.58 -4.85
C LYS A 68 5.26 6.59 -4.85
N MET A 69 4.82 6.16 -3.66
CA MET A 69 3.68 5.25 -3.54
C MET A 69 2.36 5.91 -3.97
N GLY A 70 2.12 7.16 -3.55
CA GLY A 70 0.89 7.88 -3.93
C GLY A 70 0.74 8.07 -5.44
N LEU A 71 1.84 8.40 -6.13
CA LEU A 71 1.83 8.49 -7.61
C LEU A 71 1.61 7.13 -8.27
N ALA A 72 2.19 6.06 -7.74
CA ALA A 72 1.98 4.71 -8.26
C ALA A 72 0.53 4.25 -8.10
N LEU A 73 -0.08 4.45 -6.92
CA LEU A 73 -1.50 4.17 -6.70
C LEU A 73 -2.40 4.94 -7.69
N ASN A 74 -2.13 6.24 -7.88
CA ASN A 74 -2.88 7.04 -8.83
C ASN A 74 -2.72 6.56 -10.28
N LYS A 75 -1.53 6.05 -10.63
CA LYS A 75 -1.29 5.43 -11.94
C LYS A 75 -2.11 4.15 -12.11
N LEU A 76 -2.17 3.29 -11.09
CA LEU A 76 -2.99 2.06 -11.13
C LEU A 76 -4.48 2.37 -11.35
N VAL A 77 -4.98 3.43 -10.72
CA VAL A 77 -6.35 3.92 -10.95
C VAL A 77 -6.52 4.40 -12.39
N HIS A 78 -5.61 5.23 -12.88
CA HIS A 78 -5.65 5.75 -14.25
C HIS A 78 -5.62 4.63 -15.30
N ASP A 79 -4.82 3.59 -15.07
CA ASP A 79 -4.66 2.46 -16.00
C ASP A 79 -5.79 1.41 -15.88
N GLY A 80 -6.71 1.56 -14.92
CA GLY A 80 -7.80 0.62 -14.67
C GLY A 80 -7.38 -0.67 -13.97
N GLU A 81 -6.17 -0.72 -13.40
CA GLU A 81 -5.72 -1.83 -12.54
C GLU A 81 -6.31 -1.73 -11.13
N TYR A 82 -6.80 -0.55 -10.75
CA TYR A 82 -7.60 -0.30 -9.56
C TYR A 82 -9.03 -0.02 -9.95
N GLN A 83 -9.98 -0.71 -9.33
CA GLN A 83 -11.39 -0.52 -9.67
C GLN A 83 -11.90 0.82 -9.13
N LEU A 84 -12.76 1.46 -9.93
CA LEU A 84 -13.59 2.59 -9.52
C LEU A 84 -15.02 2.10 -9.28
N LEU A 85 -15.77 2.87 -8.49
CA LEU A 85 -17.21 2.65 -8.27
C LEU A 85 -18.01 2.72 -9.58
#